data_AF-A0A3B5L5P3-F1
#
_entry.id   AF-A0A3B5L5P3-F1
#
_cell.length_a   1.000
_cell.length_b   1.000
_cell.length_c   1.000
_cell.angle_alpha   90.00
_cell.angle_beta   90.00
_cell.angle_gamma   90.00
#
_symmetry.space_group_name_H-M   'P 1'
#
loop_
_entity.id
_entity.type
_entity.pdbx_description
1 polymer ?
#
loop_
_entity_poly.entity_id
_entity_poly.type
_entity_poly.pdbx_seq_one_letter_code
_entity_poly.pdbx_strand_id
1 'polypeptide(L)'
;MEKENKKTREKARKERNELVRQLVAFVRKRDRRVQAHRKLVEEQNAEKIKKTAELRRQQKLQQAKMAEEYKEQSWAAMSELEKELQQIEAQYGEEFGDTSENAEQPNDNDPTIDCYDDLYCPACDKSFKSDKA
;
A
#
# COMPACT_ATOMS: atom_id res chain seq x y z
N MET A 1 51.34 -6.85 -18.19
CA MET A 1 51.45 -8.09 -19.00
C MET A 1 50.36 -9.14 -18.74
N GLU A 2 50.37 -9.95 -17.67
CA GLU A 2 49.40 -11.06 -17.53
C GLU A 2 47.93 -10.62 -17.46
N LYS A 3 47.65 -9.54 -16.73
CA LYS A 3 46.32 -8.93 -16.64
C LYS A 3 45.83 -8.37 -17.98
N GLU A 4 46.72 -7.83 -18.80
CA GLU A 4 46.39 -7.29 -20.12
C GLU A 4 46.13 -8.42 -21.12
N ASN A 5 46.95 -9.48 -21.09
CA ASN A 5 46.74 -10.70 -21.87
C ASN A 5 45.43 -11.41 -21.51
N LYS A 6 45.02 -11.37 -20.24
CA LYS A 6 43.71 -11.88 -19.82
C LYS A 6 42.58 -11.04 -20.43
N LYS A 7 42.68 -9.70 -20.35
CA LYS A 7 41.69 -8.78 -20.95
C LYS A 7 41.56 -8.96 -22.45
N THR A 8 42.65 -9.12 -23.20
CA THR A 8 42.60 -9.33 -24.66
C THR A 8 41.93 -10.66 -25.00
N ARG A 9 42.23 -11.73 -24.27
CA ARG A 9 41.56 -13.05 -24.43
C ARG A 9 40.07 -12.97 -24.13
N GLU A 10 39.67 -12.26 -23.08
CA GLU A 10 38.26 -12.09 -22.72
C GLU A 10 37.50 -11.26 -23.76
N LYS A 11 38.11 -10.18 -24.28
CA LYS A 11 37.54 -9.38 -25.38
C LYS A 11 37.32 -10.22 -26.63
N ALA A 12 38.34 -10.97 -27.07
CA ALA A 12 38.24 -11.84 -28.23
C ALA A 12 37.15 -12.93 -28.06
N ARG A 13 37.00 -13.49 -26.84
CA ARG A 13 35.90 -14.43 -26.53
C ARG A 13 34.54 -13.77 -26.64
N LYS A 14 34.37 -12.55 -26.12
CA LYS A 14 33.11 -11.80 -26.21
C LYS A 14 32.76 -11.46 -27.66
N GLU A 15 33.73 -10.99 -28.44
CA GLU A 15 33.57 -10.67 -29.86
C GLU A 15 33.16 -11.90 -30.67
N ARG A 16 33.84 -13.04 -30.47
CA ARG A 16 33.45 -14.30 -31.11
C ARG A 16 32.00 -14.68 -30.78
N ASN A 17 31.60 -14.60 -29.51
CA ASN A 17 30.24 -14.94 -29.11
C ASN A 17 29.22 -13.99 -29.73
N GLU A 18 29.53 -12.71 -29.84
CA GLU A 18 28.67 -11.73 -30.49
C GLU A 18 28.54 -11.99 -32.00
N LEU A 19 29.64 -12.29 -32.69
CA LEU A 19 29.61 -12.70 -34.10
C LEU A 19 28.77 -13.96 -34.31
N VAL A 20 28.85 -14.94 -33.41
CA VAL A 20 28.01 -16.15 -33.46
C VAL A 20 26.53 -15.79 -33.28
N ARG A 21 26.19 -14.89 -32.35
CA ARG A 21 24.80 -14.41 -32.19
C ARG A 21 24.30 -13.70 -33.44
N GLN A 22 25.11 -12.84 -34.03
CA GLN A 22 24.80 -12.14 -35.28
C GLN A 22 24.57 -13.13 -36.42
N LEU A 23 25.42 -14.15 -36.55
CA LEU A 23 25.25 -15.22 -37.55
C LEU A 23 23.93 -15.99 -37.33
N VAL A 24 23.64 -16.39 -36.09
CA VAL A 24 22.38 -17.07 -35.76
C VAL A 24 21.18 -16.16 -36.06
N ALA A 25 21.25 -14.88 -35.73
CA ALA A 25 20.20 -13.92 -36.05
C ALA A 25 20.00 -13.77 -37.56
N PHE A 26 21.08 -13.73 -38.34
CA PHE A 26 21.02 -13.70 -39.80
C PHE A 26 20.37 -14.96 -40.38
N VAL A 27 20.76 -16.15 -39.91
CA VAL A 27 20.16 -17.42 -40.34
C VAL A 27 18.67 -17.47 -39.97
N ARG A 28 18.32 -17.08 -38.73
CA ARG A 28 16.91 -17.01 -38.28
C ARG A 28 16.07 -16.02 -39.10
N LYS A 29 16.65 -14.91 -39.54
CA LYS A 29 15.98 -13.95 -40.44
C LYS A 29 15.72 -14.54 -41.82
N ARG A 30 16.56 -15.46 -42.30
CA ARG A 30 16.46 -16.06 -43.65
C ARG A 30 15.68 -17.39 -43.69
N ASP A 31 15.64 -18.14 -42.59
CA ASP A 31 14.92 -19.42 -42.53
C ASP A 31 13.40 -19.21 -42.61
N ARG A 32 12.79 -19.72 -43.68
CA ARG A 32 11.35 -19.62 -43.95
C ARG A 32 10.49 -20.27 -42.87
N ARG A 33 10.96 -21.34 -42.23
CA ARG A 33 10.21 -22.02 -41.15
C ARG A 33 10.13 -21.15 -39.92
N VAL A 34 11.24 -20.49 -39.57
CA VAL A 34 11.30 -19.56 -38.44
C VAL A 34 10.42 -18.34 -38.72
N GLN A 35 10.40 -17.82 -39.95
CA GLN A 35 9.48 -16.74 -40.32
C GLN A 35 8.01 -17.15 -40.20
N ALA A 36 7.64 -18.34 -40.69
CA ALA A 36 6.27 -18.84 -40.60
C ALA A 36 5.83 -19.01 -39.13
N HIS A 37 6.67 -19.65 -38.31
CA HIS A 37 6.39 -19.80 -36.89
C HIS A 37 6.32 -18.46 -36.16
N ARG A 38 7.20 -17.50 -36.51
CA ARG A 38 7.16 -16.15 -35.94
C ARG A 38 5.82 -15.46 -36.21
N LYS A 39 5.32 -15.52 -37.45
CA LYS A 39 4.01 -14.95 -37.82
C LYS A 39 2.88 -15.60 -37.01
N LEU A 40 2.86 -16.92 -36.93
CA LEU A 40 1.87 -17.67 -36.14
C LEU A 40 1.88 -17.23 -34.67
N VAL A 41 3.06 -17.12 -34.05
CA VAL A 41 3.18 -16.67 -32.65
C VAL A 41 2.73 -15.21 -32.49
N GLU A 42 3.05 -14.33 -33.44
CA GLU A 42 2.60 -12.93 -33.44
C GLU A 42 1.06 -12.85 -33.52
N GLU A 43 0.42 -13.65 -34.36
CA GLU A 43 -1.04 -13.76 -34.46
C GLU A 43 -1.67 -14.28 -33.16
N GLN A 44 -1.16 -15.38 -32.60
CA GLN A 44 -1.63 -15.91 -31.32
C GLN A 44 -1.48 -14.91 -30.17
N ASN A 45 -0.38 -14.15 -30.15
CA ASN A 45 -0.16 -13.12 -29.14
C ASN A 45 -1.13 -11.95 -29.33
N ALA A 46 -1.40 -11.53 -30.57
CA ALA A 46 -2.39 -10.50 -30.86
C ALA A 46 -3.80 -10.93 -30.42
N GLU A 47 -4.19 -12.19 -30.67
CA GLU A 47 -5.45 -12.75 -30.19
C GLU A 47 -5.53 -12.78 -28.66
N LYS A 48 -4.46 -13.23 -27.98
CA LYS A 48 -4.39 -13.22 -26.51
C LYS A 48 -4.53 -11.81 -25.96
N ILE A 49 -3.87 -10.82 -26.55
CA ILE A 49 -3.96 -9.42 -26.14
C ILE A 49 -5.39 -8.88 -26.31
N LYS A 50 -6.07 -9.21 -27.43
CA LYS A 50 -7.47 -8.82 -27.64
C LYS A 50 -8.39 -9.44 -26.59
N LYS A 51 -8.26 -10.75 -26.33
CA LYS A 51 -9.06 -11.46 -25.34
C LYS A 51 -8.86 -10.92 -23.92
N THR A 52 -7.62 -10.65 -23.52
CA THR A 52 -7.35 -10.08 -22.19
C THR A 52 -7.86 -8.64 -22.06
N ALA A 53 -7.78 -7.84 -23.13
CA ALA A 53 -8.34 -6.49 -23.14
C ALA A 53 -9.88 -6.52 -23.02
N GLU A 54 -10.55 -7.44 -23.71
CA GLU A 54 -12.00 -7.62 -23.62
C GLU A 54 -12.43 -8.11 -22.23
N LEU A 55 -11.76 -9.13 -21.69
CA LEU A 55 -12.01 -9.61 -20.33
C LEU A 55 -11.85 -8.49 -19.30
N ARG A 56 -10.80 -7.67 -19.45
CA ARG A 56 -10.57 -6.52 -18.57
C ARG A 56 -11.68 -5.48 -18.67
N ARG A 57 -12.26 -5.27 -19.86
CA ARG A 57 -13.44 -4.40 -20.04
C ARG A 57 -14.66 -4.99 -19.35
N GLN A 58 -14.93 -6.27 -19.53
CA GLN A 58 -16.05 -6.96 -18.90
C GLN A 58 -15.93 -6.94 -17.37
N GLN A 59 -14.75 -7.21 -16.82
CA GLN A 59 -14.49 -7.12 -15.38
C GLN A 59 -14.75 -5.72 -14.83
N LYS A 60 -14.32 -4.67 -15.53
CA LYS A 60 -14.61 -3.29 -15.12
C LYS A 60 -16.11 -2.99 -15.13
N LEU A 61 -16.83 -3.45 -16.14
CA LEU A 61 -18.28 -3.28 -16.22
C LEU A 61 -19.00 -4.06 -15.12
N GLN A 62 -18.58 -5.30 -14.85
CA GLN A 62 -19.13 -6.10 -13.76
C GLN A 62 -18.86 -5.44 -12.41
N GLN A 63 -17.63 -4.96 -12.17
CA GLN A 63 -17.29 -4.26 -10.94
C GLN A 63 -18.10 -2.97 -10.76
N ALA A 64 -18.32 -2.20 -11.84
CA ALA A 64 -19.17 -1.02 -11.81
C ALA A 64 -20.63 -1.38 -11.48
N LYS A 65 -21.20 -2.42 -12.11
CA LYS A 65 -22.54 -2.91 -11.78
C LYS A 65 -22.67 -3.37 -10.35
N MET A 66 -21.70 -4.15 -9.85
CA MET A 66 -21.69 -4.60 -8.45
C MET A 66 -21.59 -3.42 -7.49
N ALA A 67 -20.89 -2.34 -7.85
CA ALA A 67 -20.82 -1.12 -7.05
C ALA A 67 -22.14 -0.31 -7.09
N GLU A 68 -22.84 -0.28 -8.23
CA GLU A 68 -24.17 0.33 -8.35
C GLU A 68 -25.24 -0.47 -7.57
N GLU A 69 -25.19 -1.80 -7.64
CA GLU A 69 -26.09 -2.71 -6.94
C GLU A 69 -25.74 -2.87 -5.45
N TYR A 70 -24.58 -2.38 -5.03
CA TYR A 70 -24.16 -2.40 -3.63
C TYR A 70 -25.09 -1.50 -2.81
N LYS A 71 -26.10 -2.12 -2.19
CA LYS A 71 -26.81 -1.54 -1.06
C LYS A 71 -26.01 -1.77 0.20
N GLU A 72 -25.72 -0.68 0.91
CA GLU A 72 -25.14 -0.72 2.23
C GLU A 72 -25.97 -1.66 3.12
N GLN A 73 -25.31 -2.63 3.77
CA GLN A 73 -25.95 -3.48 4.75
C GLN A 73 -26.41 -2.60 5.92
N SER A 74 -27.54 -2.91 6.57
CA SER A 74 -28.20 -2.01 7.54
C SER A 74 -27.28 -1.53 8.68
N TRP A 75 -26.37 -2.37 9.17
CA TRP A 75 -25.37 -2.00 10.18
C TRP A 75 -24.28 -1.04 9.67
N ALA A 76 -24.08 -0.94 8.36
CA ALA A 76 -23.13 -0.04 7.69
C ALA A 76 -23.80 1.25 7.19
N ALA A 77 -25.13 1.36 7.27
CA ALA A 77 -25.83 2.61 7.02
C ALA A 77 -25.50 3.57 8.17
N MET A 78 -24.52 4.44 7.95
CA MET A 78 -23.98 5.37 8.95
C MET A 78 -25.06 6.15 9.72
N SER A 79 -26.22 6.39 9.09
CA SER A 79 -27.35 7.10 9.71
C SER A 79 -28.07 6.33 10.83
N GLU A 80 -28.11 4.98 10.79
CA GLU A 80 -28.69 4.20 11.90
C GLU A 80 -27.70 4.12 13.07
N LEU A 81 -26.41 3.88 12.77
CA LEU A 81 -25.35 3.86 13.77
C LEU A 81 -25.16 5.23 14.46
N GLU A 82 -25.29 6.33 13.72
CA GLU A 82 -25.22 7.70 14.27
C GLU A 82 -26.36 7.99 15.24
N LYS A 83 -27.58 7.50 14.96
CA LYS A 83 -28.71 7.63 15.88
C LYS A 83 -28.52 6.82 17.15
N GLU A 84 -28.01 5.59 17.04
CA GLU A 84 -27.67 4.76 18.21
C GLU A 84 -26.58 5.42 19.07
N LEU A 85 -25.56 6.00 18.45
CA LEU A 85 -24.51 6.77 19.14
C LEU A 85 -25.05 7.99 19.88
N GLN A 86 -25.90 8.81 19.23
CA GLN A 86 -26.54 9.96 19.88
C GLN A 86 -27.39 9.53 21.09
N GLN A 87 -28.04 8.37 20.99
CA GLN A 87 -28.87 7.84 22.07
C GLN A 87 -28.04 7.37 23.26
N ILE A 88 -26.88 6.75 23.00
CA ILE A 88 -25.91 6.37 24.03
C ILE A 88 -25.30 7.62 24.67
N GLU A 89 -24.94 8.64 23.88
CA GLU A 89 -24.35 9.89 24.36
C GLU A 89 -25.32 10.67 25.27
N ALA A 90 -26.62 10.71 24.91
CA ALA A 90 -27.65 11.29 25.75
C ALA A 90 -27.81 10.54 27.08
N GLN A 91 -27.86 9.20 27.05
CA GLN A 91 -27.91 8.38 28.27
C GLN A 91 -26.68 8.59 29.15
N TYR A 92 -25.49 8.64 28.55
CA TYR A 92 -24.25 8.86 29.28
C TYR A 92 -24.17 10.29 29.86
N GLY A 93 -24.69 11.29 29.14
CA GLY A 93 -24.82 12.66 29.65
C GLY A 93 -25.79 12.77 30.83
N GLU A 94 -26.85 11.96 30.85
CA GLU A 94 -27.80 11.88 31.98
C GLU A 94 -27.22 11.12 33.19
N GLU A 95 -26.49 10.02 32.95
CA GLU A 95 -25.95 9.17 34.03
C GLU A 95 -24.62 9.70 34.62
N PHE A 96 -23.77 10.32 33.79
CA PHE A 96 -22.42 10.73 34.17
C PHE A 96 -22.16 12.23 34.07
N GLY A 97 -23.12 13.04 33.59
CA GLY A 97 -23.12 14.51 33.69
C GLY A 97 -21.75 15.15 33.53
N ASP A 98 -21.21 15.20 32.30
CA ASP A 98 -19.95 15.89 32.05
C ASP A 98 -20.12 17.40 32.31
N THR A 99 -19.78 17.81 33.51
CA THR A 99 -19.64 19.19 33.98
C THR A 99 -18.46 19.87 33.27
N SER A 100 -18.56 20.07 31.96
CA SER A 100 -17.63 20.92 31.20
C SER A 100 -18.14 22.38 31.05
N GLU A 101 -19.00 22.83 31.98
CA GLU A 101 -19.33 24.26 32.17
C GLU A 101 -18.69 24.83 33.44
N ASN A 102 -17.76 24.09 34.07
CA ASN A 102 -16.95 24.64 35.16
C ASN A 102 -15.46 24.38 34.88
N ALA A 103 -14.97 24.99 33.81
CA ALA A 103 -13.58 25.42 33.78
C ALA A 103 -13.42 26.51 34.84
N GLU A 104 -13.32 26.09 36.10
CA GLU A 104 -12.86 26.93 37.19
C GLU A 104 -11.53 27.52 36.77
N GLN A 105 -11.46 28.86 36.79
CA GLN A 105 -10.20 29.57 36.75
C GLN A 105 -9.27 28.92 37.77
N PRO A 106 -8.01 28.60 37.41
CA PRO A 106 -7.10 28.04 38.39
C PRO A 106 -6.91 29.08 39.48
N ASN A 107 -7.49 28.85 40.66
CA ASN A 107 -7.09 29.54 41.87
C ASN A 107 -5.65 29.09 42.13
N ASP A 108 -4.71 30.03 42.12
CA ASP A 108 -3.26 29.81 42.37
C ASP A 108 -2.93 29.29 43.79
N ASN A 109 -3.89 28.71 44.52
CA ASN A 109 -3.73 28.15 45.87
C ASN A 109 -4.59 26.89 46.09
N ASP A 110 -4.59 25.99 45.11
CA ASP A 110 -5.15 24.65 45.25
C ASP A 110 -4.05 23.66 45.71
N PRO A 111 -4.15 23.00 46.88
CA PRO A 111 -3.18 21.99 47.31
C PRO A 111 -3.16 20.75 46.39
N THR A 112 -4.10 20.63 45.46
CA THR A 112 -4.12 19.58 44.42
C THR A 112 -3.13 19.83 43.28
N ILE A 113 -2.59 21.05 43.12
CA ILE A 113 -1.49 21.35 42.18
C ILE A 113 -0.16 20.77 42.67
N ASP A 114 0.07 20.72 43.99
CA ASP A 114 1.28 20.12 44.61
C ASP A 114 1.30 18.58 44.49
N CYS A 115 0.22 17.97 43.99
CA CYS A 115 0.13 16.51 43.75
C CYS A 115 0.69 16.08 42.38
N TYR A 116 0.89 17.02 41.45
CA TYR A 116 1.36 16.74 40.09
C TYR A 116 2.87 16.94 39.92
N ASP A 117 3.58 17.46 40.94
CA ASP A 117 5.05 17.64 40.89
C ASP A 117 5.82 16.35 41.26
N ASP A 118 5.12 15.29 41.70
CA ASP A 118 5.68 13.97 42.03
C ASP A 118 5.21 12.88 41.04
N LEU A 119 5.45 13.06 39.73
CA LEU A 119 5.27 11.95 38.79
C LEU A 119 6.17 10.78 39.23
N TYR A 120 5.58 9.61 39.52
CA TYR A 120 6.29 8.38 39.86
C TYR A 120 6.23 7.39 38.70
N CYS A 121 7.36 6.76 38.35
CA CYS A 121 7.40 5.72 37.32
C CYS A 121 7.39 4.32 37.96
N PRO A 122 6.31 3.52 37.83
CA PRO A 122 6.25 2.16 38.37
C PRO A 122 7.18 1.17 37.68
N ALA A 123 7.77 1.53 36.53
CA ALA A 123 8.69 0.65 35.82
C ALA A 123 10.13 0.71 36.38
N CYS A 124 10.49 1.80 37.05
CA CYS A 124 11.85 2.00 37.57
C CYS A 124 11.91 2.51 39.01
N ASP A 125 10.78 2.56 39.70
CA ASP A 125 10.60 2.93 41.11
C ASP A 125 11.26 4.27 41.49
N LYS A 126 11.09 5.29 40.65
CA LYS A 126 11.70 6.62 40.81
C LYS A 126 10.68 7.72 40.55
N SER A 127 10.74 8.80 41.33
CA SER A 127 10.03 10.05 41.04
C SER A 127 10.81 10.93 40.06
N PHE A 128 10.09 11.59 39.16
CA PHE A 128 10.62 12.59 38.22
C PHE A 128 10.88 13.90 38.98
N LYS A 129 11.96 14.61 38.65
CA LYS A 129 12.40 15.83 39.36
C LYS A 129 12.25 17.11 38.55
N SER A 130 11.45 17.08 37.49
CA SER A 130 11.34 18.22 36.58
C SER A 130 9.98 18.25 35.90
N ASP A 131 9.24 19.33 36.17
CA ASP A 131 7.99 19.63 35.50
C ASP A 131 8.28 20.42 34.22
N LYS A 132 7.86 19.83 33.09
CA LYS A 132 7.81 20.39 31.73
C LYS A 132 9.08 20.22 30.88
N ALA A 133 8.89 19.53 29.74
CA ALA A 133 9.63 19.72 28.50
C ALA A 133 8.64 20.24 27.44
#